data_AF-A0A7X3TZN1-F1
#
_entry.id   AF-A0A7X3TZN1-F1
#
_cell.length_a   1.000
_cell.length_b   1.000
_cell.length_c   1.000
_cell.angle_alpha   90.00
_cell.angle_beta   90.00
_cell.angle_gamma   90.00
#
_symmetry.space_group_name_H-M   'P 1'
#
loop_
_entity.id
_entity.type
_entity.pdbx_description
1 polymer ?
#
loop_
_entity_poly.entity_id
_entity_poly.type
_entity_poly.pdbx_seq_one_letter_code
_entity_poly.pdbx_strand_id
1 'polypeptide(L)'
;MDDTHFFLPAGKVGRLATVYSAADGGGIERAPDPGHMVGQGAYVDGPRKSFSAGAGLLSTATDYARFLQMMLNGGELDGVRVLSRKSVESMPVGHTGDMTFRP
;
A
#
# COMPACT_ATOMS: atom_id res chain seq x y z
N MET A 1 13.55 -0.28 3.54
CA MET A 1 12.08 -0.15 3.60
C MET A 1 11.67 -1.23 4.56
N ASP A 2 11.77 -0.91 5.84
CA ASP A 2 11.91 -1.93 6.89
C ASP A 2 10.59 -2.13 7.64
N ASP A 3 9.60 -1.28 7.37
CA ASP A 3 8.26 -1.25 7.94
C ASP A 3 7.16 -1.55 6.90
N THR A 4 7.53 -1.97 5.69
CA THR A 4 6.59 -2.45 4.67
C THR A 4 6.38 -3.96 4.79
N HIS A 5 5.14 -4.40 5.08
CA HIS A 5 4.84 -5.81 5.37
C HIS A 5 3.44 -6.23 4.90
N PHE A 6 3.25 -7.50 4.54
CA PHE A 6 1.92 -8.09 4.40
C PHE A 6 1.30 -8.51 5.75
N PHE A 7 2.14 -8.90 6.70
CA PHE A 7 1.75 -9.24 8.07
C PHE A 7 2.71 -8.53 9.02
N LEU A 8 2.15 -7.85 10.02
CA LEU A 8 2.93 -7.01 10.91
C LEU A 8 3.80 -7.88 11.84
N PRO A 9 5.11 -7.56 12.00
CA PRO A 9 5.93 -8.19 13.01
C PRO A 9 5.37 -7.96 14.42
N ALA A 10 5.42 -8.98 15.29
CA ALA A 10 4.85 -8.92 16.64
C ALA A 10 5.36 -7.72 17.46
N GLY A 11 6.65 -7.40 17.36
CA GLY A 11 7.25 -6.24 18.04
C GLY A 11 6.82 -4.87 17.51
N LYS A 12 6.02 -4.81 16.43
CA LYS A 12 5.55 -3.57 15.81
C LYS A 12 4.05 -3.33 15.96
N VAL A 13 3.32 -4.21 16.66
CA VAL A 13 1.85 -4.12 16.81
C VAL A 13 1.40 -2.76 17.36
N GLY A 14 2.14 -2.19 18.30
CA GLY A 14 1.83 -0.86 18.86
C GLY A 14 1.92 0.31 17.87
N ARG A 15 2.41 0.08 16.64
CA ARG A 15 2.50 1.08 15.57
C ARG A 15 1.38 0.94 14.53
N LEU A 16 0.50 -0.06 14.65
CA LEU A 16 -0.58 -0.26 13.70
C LEU A 16 -1.64 0.85 13.86
N ALA A 17 -1.86 1.61 12.80
CA ALA A 17 -2.91 2.62 12.78
C ALA A 17 -4.30 1.97 12.86
N THR A 18 -5.19 2.56 13.65
CA THR A 18 -6.59 2.13 13.72
C THR A 18 -7.33 2.61 12.48
N VAL A 19 -8.08 1.71 11.83
CA VAL A 19 -8.96 2.03 10.70
C VAL A 19 -10.30 2.55 11.25
N TYR A 20 -10.83 3.60 10.63
CA TYR A 20 -12.12 4.18 10.96
C TYR A 20 -12.99 4.29 9.71
N SER A 21 -14.30 4.23 9.91
CA SER A 21 -15.34 4.44 8.90
C SER A 21 -16.16 5.69 9.24
N ALA A 22 -16.86 6.25 8.27
CA ALA A 22 -17.85 7.29 8.53
C ALA A 22 -19.05 6.68 9.27
N ALA A 23 -19.51 7.36 10.32
CA ALA A 23 -20.67 6.93 11.10
C ALA A 23 -21.97 7.51 10.53
N ASP A 24 -23.08 6.78 10.69
CA ASP A 24 -24.41 7.29 10.38
C ASP A 24 -24.74 8.48 11.30
N GLY A 25 -25.10 9.61 10.70
CA GLY A 25 -25.36 10.87 11.44
C GLY A 25 -24.14 11.79 11.57
N GLY A 26 -23.00 11.42 10.96
CA GLY A 26 -21.79 12.24 10.93
C GLY A 26 -20.76 11.84 12.00
N GLY A 27 -19.49 12.09 11.72
CA GLY A 27 -18.37 11.65 12.56
C GLY A 27 -17.72 10.36 12.06
N ILE A 28 -16.92 9.73 12.91
CA ILE A 28 -16.18 8.51 12.59
C ILE A 28 -16.37 7.45 13.68
N GLU A 29 -16.38 6.20 13.27
CA GLU A 29 -16.41 5.04 14.15
C GLU A 29 -15.26 4.08 13.80
N ARG A 30 -14.79 3.33 14.78
CA ARG A 30 -13.72 2.35 14.55
C ARG A 30 -14.24 1.26 13.62
N ALA A 31 -13.43 0.89 12.63
CA ALA A 31 -13.76 -0.20 11.73
C ALA A 31 -13.96 -1.53 12.49
N PRO A 32 -14.94 -2.35 12.11
CA PRO A 32 -15.20 -3.62 12.78
C PRO A 32 -14.00 -4.56 12.68
N ASP A 33 -13.84 -5.40 13.69
CA ASP A 33 -12.79 -6.42 13.74
C ASP A 33 -13.35 -7.75 14.28
N PRO A 34 -13.62 -8.75 13.42
CA PRO A 34 -13.39 -8.74 11.98
C PRO A 34 -14.43 -7.92 11.21
N GLY A 35 -14.01 -7.24 10.15
CA GLY A 35 -14.86 -6.39 9.30
C GLY A 35 -14.75 -6.67 7.79
N HIS A 36 -14.08 -7.76 7.40
CA HIS A 36 -13.78 -8.11 6.00
C HIS A 36 -13.18 -6.92 5.22
N MET A 37 -13.88 -6.45 4.17
CA MET A 37 -13.40 -5.38 3.28
C MET A 37 -13.46 -3.97 3.91
N VAL A 38 -14.17 -3.82 5.03
CA VAL A 38 -14.33 -2.54 5.75
C VAL A 38 -13.73 -2.60 7.16
N GLY A 39 -12.97 -3.64 7.49
CA GLY A 39 -12.43 -3.88 8.83
C GLY A 39 -11.01 -3.38 9.05
N GLN A 40 -10.52 -3.54 10.29
CA GLN A 40 -9.13 -3.26 10.67
C GLN A 40 -8.11 -4.11 9.90
N GLY A 41 -8.54 -5.27 9.37
CA GLY A 41 -7.72 -6.21 8.60
C GLY A 41 -7.00 -7.24 9.48
N ALA A 42 -6.71 -8.41 8.92
CA ALA A 42 -6.07 -9.53 9.62
C ALA A 42 -4.53 -9.45 9.58
N TYR A 43 -3.96 -8.28 9.87
CA TYR A 43 -2.52 -8.05 9.69
C TYR A 43 -1.64 -8.59 10.83
N VAL A 44 -2.21 -8.73 12.03
CA VAL A 44 -1.50 -9.21 13.23
C VAL A 44 -1.58 -10.72 13.31
N ASP A 45 -2.80 -11.26 13.44
CA ASP A 45 -3.06 -12.68 13.72
C ASP A 45 -3.60 -13.47 12.52
N GLY A 46 -3.72 -12.84 11.35
CA GLY A 46 -4.31 -13.47 10.16
C GLY A 46 -3.56 -14.71 9.67
N PRO A 47 -4.02 -15.35 8.58
CA PRO A 47 -3.58 -16.68 8.15
C PRO A 47 -2.10 -16.77 7.70
N ARG A 48 -1.33 -15.68 7.82
CA ARG A 48 0.07 -15.50 7.40
C ARG A 48 0.32 -15.92 5.95
N LYS A 49 -0.72 -15.80 5.13
CA LYS A 49 -0.75 -16.09 3.71
C LYS A 49 -1.61 -15.04 3.03
N SER A 50 -1.01 -14.27 2.12
CA SER A 50 -1.70 -13.27 1.31
C SER A 50 -1.38 -13.54 -0.15
N PHE A 51 -2.42 -13.72 -0.97
CA PHE A 51 -2.30 -13.86 -2.42
C PHE A 51 -2.70 -12.57 -3.15
N SER A 52 -2.73 -11.45 -2.43
CA SER A 52 -3.13 -10.16 -2.98
C SER A 52 -1.93 -9.42 -3.56
N ALA A 53 -2.08 -8.92 -4.78
CA ALA A 53 -1.13 -8.03 -5.44
C ALA A 53 -1.65 -6.59 -5.58
N GLY A 54 -2.98 -6.38 -5.52
CA GLY A 54 -3.60 -5.07 -5.72
C GLY A 54 -3.88 -4.28 -4.42
N ALA A 55 -3.90 -4.94 -3.27
CA ALA A 55 -4.15 -4.32 -1.96
C ALA A 55 -3.60 -5.18 -0.80
N GLY A 56 -3.62 -4.64 0.42
CA GLY A 56 -3.33 -5.42 1.65
C GLY A 56 -1.89 -5.34 2.17
N LEU A 57 -1.09 -4.41 1.66
CA LEU A 57 0.24 -4.12 2.19
C LEU A 57 0.16 -3.04 3.27
N LEU A 58 0.80 -3.26 4.41
CA LEU A 58 1.08 -2.23 5.40
C LEU A 58 2.37 -1.52 5.04
N SER A 59 2.43 -0.21 5.26
CA SER A 59 3.66 0.58 5.12
C SER A 59 3.64 1.79 6.05
N THR A 60 4.73 2.53 6.05
CA THR A 60 4.81 3.86 6.66
C THR A 60 4.92 4.92 5.57
N ALA A 61 4.59 6.17 5.91
CA ALA A 61 4.77 7.29 4.99
C ALA A 61 6.22 7.38 4.48
N THR A 62 7.20 7.16 5.37
CA THR A 62 8.63 7.19 5.01
C THR A 62 9.03 6.07 4.05
N ASP A 63 8.60 4.84 4.29
CA ASP A 63 8.92 3.73 3.39
C ASP A 63 8.26 3.90 2.02
N TYR A 64 7.02 4.36 1.99
CA TYR A 64 6.34 4.65 0.73
C TYR A 64 7.00 5.83 -0.02
N ALA A 65 7.44 6.88 0.70
CA ALA A 65 8.19 7.98 0.11
C ALA A 65 9.52 7.51 -0.51
N ARG A 66 10.21 6.53 0.08
CA ARG A 66 11.42 5.93 -0.52
C ARG A 66 11.12 5.22 -1.84
N PHE A 67 10.01 4.49 -1.92
CA PHE A 67 9.55 3.90 -3.19
C PHE A 67 9.24 4.98 -4.24
N LEU A 68 8.51 6.03 -3.85
CA LEU A 68 8.22 7.16 -4.74
C LEU A 68 9.50 7.88 -5.18
N GLN A 69 10.47 8.04 -4.29
CA GLN A 69 11.76 8.65 -4.62
C GLN A 69 12.55 7.80 -5.62
N MET A 70 12.53 6.47 -5.49
CA MET A 70 13.12 5.55 -6.47
C MET A 70 12.51 5.75 -7.87
N MET A 71 11.19 5.92 -7.94
CA MET A 71 10.48 6.22 -9.17
C MET A 71 10.86 7.59 -9.74
N LEU A 72 10.90 8.64 -8.91
CA LEU A 72 11.31 9.99 -9.31
C LEU A 72 12.76 10.04 -9.83
N ASN A 73 13.63 9.19 -9.28
CA ASN A 73 15.02 9.05 -9.69
C ASN A 73 15.20 8.16 -10.94
N GLY A 74 14.13 7.76 -11.62
CA GLY A 74 14.21 6.93 -12.83
C GLY A 74 14.71 5.50 -12.54
N GLY A 75 14.31 4.92 -11.40
CA GLY A 75 14.57 3.53 -11.06
C GLY A 75 15.72 3.29 -10.08
N GLU A 76 16.30 4.36 -9.52
CA GLU A 76 17.47 4.31 -8.65
C GLU A 76 17.17 4.83 -7.24
N LEU A 77 17.63 4.12 -6.22
CA LEU A 77 17.51 4.54 -4.83
C LEU A 77 18.86 4.36 -4.15
N ASP A 78 19.35 5.41 -3.47
CA ASP A 78 20.60 5.38 -2.71
C ASP A 78 21.81 4.85 -3.53
N GLY A 79 21.89 5.24 -4.82
CA GLY A 79 22.97 4.81 -5.73
C GLY A 79 22.81 3.41 -6.33
N VAL A 80 21.74 2.67 -5.99
CA VAL A 80 21.46 1.33 -6.48
C VAL A 80 20.31 1.34 -7.48
N ARG A 81 20.56 0.78 -8.66
CA ARG A 81 19.54 0.65 -9.71
C ARG A 81 18.65 -0.57 -9.45
N VAL A 82 17.40 -0.31 -9.09
CA VAL A 82 16.38 -1.35 -8.86
C VAL A 82 15.61 -1.63 -10.14
N LEU A 83 15.27 -0.59 -10.90
CA LEU A 83 14.60 -0.68 -12.20
C LEU A 83 15.40 0.02 -13.29
N SER A 84 15.29 -0.48 -14.52
CA SER A 84 15.88 0.23 -15.67
C SER A 84 15.17 1.57 -15.86
N ARG A 85 15.92 2.59 -16.27
CA ARG A 85 15.35 3.92 -16.56
C ARG A 85 14.18 3.82 -17.57
N LYS A 86 14.38 3.04 -18.64
CA LYS A 86 13.36 2.82 -19.68
C LYS A 86 12.09 2.18 -19.14
N SER A 87 12.21 1.26 -18.18
CA SER A 87 11.04 0.64 -17.54
C SER A 87 10.23 1.67 -16.77
N VAL A 88 10.88 2.54 -15.99
CA VAL A 88 10.21 3.61 -15.25
C VAL A 88 9.57 4.62 -16.21
N GLU A 89 10.28 5.02 -17.27
CA GLU A 89 9.75 5.90 -18.32
C GLU A 89 8.54 5.30 -19.04
N SER A 90 8.47 3.97 -19.19
CA SER A 90 7.32 3.31 -19.83
C SER A 90 6.08 3.24 -18.93
N MET A 91 6.22 3.22 -17.61
CA MET A 91 5.07 3.03 -16.69
C MET A 91 3.96 4.08 -16.82
N PRO A 92 4.23 5.40 -16.92
CA PRO A 92 3.18 6.42 -17.02
C PRO A 92 2.65 6.62 -18.44
N VAL A 93 3.21 5.95 -19.45
CA VAL A 93 2.74 6.06 -20.83
C VAL A 93 1.35 5.41 -20.97
N GLY A 94 0.49 6.00 -21.81
CA GLY A 94 -0.79 5.38 -22.14
C GLY A 94 -0.60 4.08 -22.91
N HIS A 95 -0.95 2.94 -22.29
CA HIS A 95 -0.85 1.61 -22.91
C HIS A 95 -2.18 1.11 -23.49
N THR A 96 -3.23 1.93 -23.41
CA THR A 96 -4.60 1.57 -23.79
C THR A 96 -5.00 2.06 -25.19
N GLY A 97 -4.09 2.71 -25.92
CA GLY A 97 -4.40 3.32 -27.23
C GLY A 97 -5.51 4.36 -27.14
N ASP A 98 -6.41 4.37 -28.11
CA ASP A 98 -7.54 5.32 -28.21
C ASP A 98 -8.76 4.95 -27.36
N MET A 99 -8.60 4.03 -26.38
CA MET A 99 -9.70 3.68 -25.48
C MET A 99 -10.15 4.91 -24.68
N THR A 100 -11.36 5.36 -24.95
CA THR A 100 -12.00 6.44 -24.19
C THR A 100 -12.61 5.88 -22.92
N PHE A 101 -12.39 6.56 -21.79
CA PHE A 101 -13.02 6.23 -20.53
C PHE A 101 -14.56 6.34 -20.69
N ARG A 102 -15.26 5.23 -20.45
CA ARG A 102 -16.73 5.19 -20.42
C ARG A 102 -17.16 5.01 -18.96
N PRO A 103 -17.55 6.09 -18.28
CA PRO A 103 -18.03 6.03 -16.90
C PRO A 103 -19.32 5.20 -16.76
#